data_AF-A0A354G9C9-F1
#
_entry.id   AF-A0A354G9C9-F1
#
_cell.length_a   1.000
_cell.length_b   1.000
_cell.length_c   1.000
_cell.angle_alpha   90.00
_cell.angle_beta   90.00
_cell.angle_gamma   90.00
#
_symmetry.space_group_name_H-M   'P 1'
#
loop_
_entity.id
_entity.type
_entity.pdbx_description
1 polymer ?
#
loop_
_entity_poly.entity_id
_entity_poly.type
_entity_poly.pdbx_seq_one_letter_code
_entity_poly.pdbx_strand_id
1 'polypeptide(L)'
;MNHKNLDEIIDNYRNGRIKRRELISTLSELIIKIPHYFNCYDEDFKNDYYVMILSKIDNLLKTYKKIEKCRFTTWFIHILKRQYIQFYCKNQYQNKYNEQYNIEYNDEQLENSSLLSSGNINNYFENGSFLNLSELNEIELKIIELKYGFDADTFYTEHVEKKVQQKSQLESRLSKSYNKLLDVQKEIRKSLNIEEIENLKRQEALIITRKRNNERRYKKITPTPSNKWVSEQVNLCETTVGTYLTRIKKKLKSINENITENVDDM
;
A
#
# COMPACT_ATOMS: atom_id res chain seq x y z
N MET A 1 -11.45 28.38 -21.57
CA MET A 1 -10.54 28.59 -20.42
C MET A 1 -9.22 29.12 -20.94
N ASN A 2 -8.78 30.28 -20.46
CA ASN A 2 -7.53 30.92 -20.87
C ASN A 2 -6.36 29.94 -20.72
N HIS A 3 -5.78 29.50 -21.84
CA HIS A 3 -4.51 28.79 -21.86
C HIS A 3 -3.39 29.76 -21.48
N LYS A 4 -3.36 30.23 -20.23
CA LYS A 4 -2.14 30.78 -19.66
C LYS A 4 -1.09 29.69 -19.78
N ASN A 5 0.05 30.03 -20.39
CA ASN A 5 1.11 29.08 -20.64
C ASN A 5 1.58 28.53 -19.29
N LEU A 6 1.24 27.29 -18.97
CA LEU A 6 1.55 26.70 -17.66
C LEU A 6 3.06 26.68 -17.42
N ASP A 7 3.86 26.55 -18.47
CA ASP A 7 5.31 26.64 -18.39
C ASP A 7 5.75 28.01 -17.83
N GLU A 8 5.11 29.10 -18.25
CA GLU A 8 5.40 30.46 -17.80
C GLU A 8 4.98 30.69 -16.33
N ILE A 9 3.86 30.11 -15.91
CA ILE A 9 3.40 30.18 -14.52
C ILE A 9 4.35 29.44 -13.58
N ILE A 10 4.86 28.27 -14.01
CA ILE A 10 5.86 27.52 -13.24
C ILE A 10 7.19 28.28 -13.17
N ASP A 11 7.63 28.88 -14.28
CA ASP A 11 8.85 29.69 -14.31
C ASP A 11 8.70 30.93 -13.39
N ASN A 12 7.54 31.60 -13.40
CA ASN A 12 7.25 32.71 -12.49
C ASN A 12 7.14 32.29 -11.01
N TYR A 13 6.62 31.09 -10.73
CA TYR A 13 6.60 30.54 -9.37
C TYR A 13 8.02 30.27 -8.85
N ARG A 14 8.88 29.66 -9.67
CA ARG A 14 10.28 29.39 -9.32
C ARG A 14 11.07 30.67 -9.03
N ASN A 15 10.76 31.73 -9.76
CA ASN A 15 11.36 33.04 -9.58
C ASN A 15 10.71 33.86 -8.45
N GLY A 16 9.79 33.29 -7.67
CA GLY A 16 9.13 33.94 -6.54
C GLY A 16 8.13 35.04 -6.93
N ARG A 17 7.78 35.17 -8.21
CA ARG A 17 6.85 36.20 -8.72
C ARG A 17 5.39 35.86 -8.48
N ILE A 18 5.09 34.57 -8.29
CA ILE A 18 3.73 34.06 -8.04
C ILE A 18 3.69 33.40 -6.66
N LYS A 19 2.61 33.64 -5.91
CA LYS A 19 2.39 33.01 -4.60
C LYS A 19 1.89 31.58 -4.75
N ARG A 20 2.24 30.71 -3.79
CA ARG A 20 1.82 29.29 -3.75
C ARG A 20 0.31 29.09 -3.92
N ARG A 21 -0.52 29.97 -3.35
CA ARG A 21 -1.99 29.90 -3.48
C ARG A 21 -2.47 30.05 -4.93
N GLU A 22 -1.85 30.94 -5.68
CA GLU A 22 -2.21 31.22 -7.08
C GLU A 22 -1.75 30.09 -8.01
N LEU A 23 -0.56 29.53 -7.73
CA LEU A 23 -0.09 28.32 -8.39
C LEU A 23 -1.05 27.14 -8.15
N ILE A 24 -1.43 26.88 -6.88
CA ILE A 24 -2.33 25.79 -6.52
C ILE A 24 -3.64 25.94 -7.28
N SER A 25 -4.28 27.12 -7.22
CA SER A 25 -5.54 27.38 -7.92
C SER A 25 -5.47 27.04 -9.41
N THR A 26 -4.31 27.21 -10.04
CA THR A 26 -4.11 26.91 -11.46
C THR A 26 -3.90 25.41 -11.72
N LEU A 27 -3.27 24.70 -10.79
CA LEU A 27 -2.99 23.27 -10.90
C LEU A 27 -4.14 22.38 -10.38
N SER A 28 -5.03 22.92 -9.54
CA SER A 28 -6.11 22.17 -8.87
C SER A 28 -6.96 21.37 -9.85
N GLU A 29 -7.37 21.97 -10.97
CA GLU A 29 -8.16 21.26 -11.98
C GLU A 29 -7.45 20.03 -12.55
N LEU A 30 -6.12 20.11 -12.73
CA LEU A 30 -5.34 18.97 -13.23
C LEU A 30 -5.24 17.86 -12.18
N ILE A 31 -5.13 18.22 -10.90
CA ILE A 31 -5.03 17.25 -9.80
C ILE A 31 -6.36 16.50 -9.62
N ILE A 32 -7.47 17.23 -9.59
CA ILE A 32 -8.82 16.68 -9.37
C ILE A 32 -9.28 15.78 -10.53
N LYS A 33 -8.81 16.04 -11.76
CA LYS A 33 -9.13 15.20 -12.92
C LYS A 33 -8.50 13.80 -12.86
N ILE A 34 -7.45 13.59 -12.06
CA ILE A 34 -6.74 12.32 -12.03
C ILE A 34 -7.58 11.18 -11.47
N PRO A 35 -8.18 11.27 -10.26
CA PRO A 35 -9.09 10.24 -9.75
C PRO A 35 -10.25 9.90 -10.71
N HIS A 36 -10.77 10.89 -11.42
CA HIS A 36 -11.83 10.70 -12.41
C HIS A 36 -11.40 9.79 -13.57
N TYR A 37 -10.15 9.89 -14.05
CA TYR A 37 -9.63 8.98 -15.08
C TYR A 37 -9.55 7.51 -14.63
N PHE A 38 -9.58 7.25 -13.32
CA PHE A 38 -9.55 5.91 -12.74
C PHE A 38 -10.92 5.48 -12.19
N ASN A 39 -12.00 6.18 -12.54
CA ASN A 39 -13.37 5.88 -12.10
C ASN A 39 -13.53 5.82 -10.56
N CYS A 40 -12.78 6.63 -9.81
CA CYS A 40 -12.99 6.79 -8.38
C CYS A 40 -14.12 7.80 -8.14
N TYR A 41 -15.17 7.37 -7.44
CA TYR A 41 -16.35 8.19 -7.14
C TYR A 41 -16.43 8.62 -5.67
N ASP A 42 -15.58 8.07 -4.81
CA ASP A 42 -15.48 8.42 -3.41
C ASP A 42 -14.84 9.82 -3.26
N GLU A 43 -15.62 10.78 -2.76
CA GLU A 43 -15.18 12.17 -2.59
C GLU A 43 -14.16 12.34 -1.47
N ASP A 44 -14.23 11.54 -0.41
CA ASP A 44 -13.26 11.60 0.69
C ASP A 44 -11.91 11.10 0.21
N PHE A 45 -11.91 10.00 -0.55
CA PHE A 45 -10.69 9.49 -1.19
C PHE A 45 -10.07 10.51 -2.17
N LYS A 46 -10.90 11.22 -2.94
CA LYS A 46 -10.43 12.30 -3.83
C LYS A 46 -9.81 13.45 -3.05
N ASN A 47 -10.45 13.86 -1.96
CA ASN A 47 -9.98 14.95 -1.10
C ASN A 47 -8.67 14.59 -0.41
N ASP A 48 -8.53 13.38 0.12
CA ASP A 48 -7.29 12.90 0.72
C ASP A 48 -6.15 12.84 -0.29
N TYR A 49 -6.43 12.33 -1.50
CA TYR A 49 -5.46 12.35 -2.59
C TYR A 49 -5.04 13.78 -2.93
N TYR A 50 -6.00 14.70 -3.03
CA TYR A 50 -5.74 16.10 -3.31
C TYR A 50 -4.85 16.75 -2.25
N VAL A 51 -5.16 16.56 -0.95
CA VAL A 51 -4.36 17.05 0.18
C VAL A 51 -2.95 16.45 0.16
N MET A 52 -2.82 15.15 -0.12
CA MET A 52 -1.51 14.50 -0.27
C MET A 52 -0.67 15.17 -1.36
N ILE A 53 -1.25 15.45 -2.54
CA ILE A 53 -0.54 16.13 -3.62
C ILE A 53 -0.15 17.55 -3.21
N LEU A 54 -1.05 18.31 -2.57
CA LEU A 54 -0.74 19.67 -2.10
C LEU A 54 0.41 19.71 -1.11
N SER A 55 0.53 18.70 -0.23
CA SER A 55 1.65 18.60 0.72
C SER A 55 3.01 18.40 0.03
N LYS A 56 3.02 17.82 -1.17
CA LYS A 56 4.23 17.48 -1.94
C LYS A 56 4.50 18.42 -3.11
N ILE A 57 3.59 19.35 -3.41
CA ILE A 57 3.60 20.13 -4.66
C ILE A 57 4.93 20.85 -4.90
N ASP A 58 5.49 21.45 -3.85
CA ASP A 58 6.74 22.20 -3.93
C ASP A 58 7.94 21.31 -4.27
N ASN A 59 7.98 20.11 -3.67
CA ASN A 59 9.02 19.12 -3.95
C ASN A 59 8.87 18.53 -5.35
N LEU A 60 7.64 18.27 -5.80
CA LEU A 60 7.38 17.81 -7.16
C LEU A 60 7.88 18.84 -8.18
N LEU A 61 7.54 20.10 -8.00
CA LEU A 61 7.93 21.18 -8.91
C LEU A 61 9.45 21.40 -8.96
N LYS A 62 10.19 21.16 -7.86
CA LYS A 62 11.67 21.20 -7.88
C LYS A 62 12.28 20.15 -8.81
N THR A 63 11.66 18.98 -8.92
CA THR A 63 12.19 17.89 -9.77
C THR A 63 11.94 18.09 -11.26
N TYR A 64 11.07 19.04 -11.65
CA TYR A 64 10.80 19.33 -13.05
C TYR A 64 12.05 19.91 -13.74
N LYS A 65 12.45 19.32 -14.87
CA LYS A 65 13.45 19.89 -15.77
C LYS A 65 12.76 20.18 -17.09
N LYS A 66 12.90 21.41 -17.59
CA LYS A 66 12.37 21.81 -18.88
C LYS A 66 13.13 21.05 -19.96
N ILE A 67 12.45 20.19 -20.70
CA ILE A 67 12.99 19.41 -21.81
C ILE A 67 12.29 19.91 -23.07
N GLU A 68 13.04 20.18 -24.15
CA GLU A 68 12.51 20.76 -25.39
C GLU A 68 11.30 20.02 -25.97
N LYS A 69 11.19 18.71 -25.73
CA LYS A 69 10.15 17.84 -26.29
C LYS A 69 8.97 17.52 -25.35
N CYS A 70 8.97 18.00 -24.11
CA CYS A 70 7.93 17.65 -23.13
C CYS A 70 7.37 18.89 -22.41
N ARG A 71 6.10 19.21 -22.69
CA ARG A 71 5.36 20.28 -21.99
C ARG A 71 5.16 19.93 -20.52
N PHE A 72 5.15 20.94 -19.64
CA PHE A 72 4.93 20.74 -18.20
C PHE A 72 3.67 19.92 -17.90
N THR A 73 2.57 20.20 -18.61
CA THR A 73 1.29 19.49 -18.43
C THR A 73 1.43 17.98 -18.58
N THR A 74 2.11 17.52 -19.63
CA THR A 74 2.31 16.11 -19.92
C THR A 74 3.14 15.43 -18.83
N TRP A 75 4.23 16.07 -18.42
CA TRP A 75 5.08 15.60 -17.32
C TRP A 75 4.30 15.54 -16.00
N PHE A 76 3.55 16.59 -15.70
CA PHE A 76 2.81 16.73 -14.44
C PHE A 76 1.69 15.70 -14.34
N ILE A 77 0.91 15.51 -15.41
CA ILE A 77 -0.13 14.46 -15.48
C ILE A 77 0.48 13.07 -15.25
N HIS A 78 1.63 12.77 -15.86
CA HIS A 78 2.29 11.49 -15.68
C HIS A 78 2.71 11.25 -14.22
N ILE A 79 3.27 12.26 -13.56
CA ILE A 79 3.61 12.19 -12.14
C ILE A 79 2.38 12.01 -11.27
N LEU A 80 1.31 12.77 -11.53
CA LEU A 80 0.08 12.65 -10.75
C LEU A 80 -0.54 11.25 -10.89
N LYS A 81 -0.59 10.69 -12.11
CA LYS A 81 -1.03 9.29 -12.31
C LYS A 81 -0.21 8.31 -11.49
N ARG A 82 1.12 8.47 -11.48
CA ARG A 82 2.00 7.61 -10.68
C ARG A 82 1.74 7.74 -9.18
N GLN A 83 1.60 8.96 -8.68
CA GLN A 83 1.29 9.23 -7.27
C GLN A 83 -0.09 8.67 -6.89
N TYR A 84 -1.08 8.80 -7.77
CA TYR A 84 -2.41 8.26 -7.58
C TYR A 84 -2.39 6.74 -7.45
N ILE A 85 -1.68 6.02 -8.33
CA ILE A 85 -1.53 4.56 -8.24
C ILE A 85 -0.86 4.17 -6.91
N GLN A 86 0.19 4.86 -6.50
CA GLN A 86 0.87 4.59 -5.22
C GLN A 86 -0.06 4.84 -4.02
N PHE A 87 -0.80 5.94 -4.03
CA PHE A 87 -1.78 6.28 -3.00
C PHE A 87 -2.90 5.24 -2.92
N TYR A 88 -3.46 4.85 -4.07
CA TYR A 88 -4.48 3.82 -4.18
C TYR A 88 -3.99 2.46 -3.68
N CYS A 89 -2.81 2.01 -4.08
CA CYS A 89 -2.25 0.75 -3.60
C CYS A 89 -2.01 0.76 -2.08
N LYS A 90 -1.57 1.90 -1.52
CA LYS A 90 -1.35 2.05 -0.07
C LYS A 90 -2.68 1.99 0.69
N ASN A 91 -3.69 2.71 0.23
CA ASN A 91 -5.01 2.73 0.87
C ASN A 91 -5.74 1.39 0.69
N GLN A 92 -5.60 0.71 -0.44
CA GLN A 92 -6.13 -0.65 -0.63
C GLN A 92 -5.46 -1.66 0.31
N TYR A 93 -4.15 -1.55 0.53
CA TYR A 93 -3.44 -2.40 1.49
C TYR A 93 -3.88 -2.10 2.94
N GLN A 94 -4.05 -0.82 3.28
CA GLN A 94 -4.55 -0.39 4.59
C GLN A 94 -6.02 -0.77 4.79
N ASN A 95 -6.86 -0.67 3.77
CA ASN A 95 -8.26 -1.08 3.82
C ASN A 95 -8.40 -2.60 3.88
N LYS A 96 -7.56 -3.39 3.19
CA LYS A 96 -7.53 -4.85 3.38
C LYS A 96 -7.09 -5.25 4.78
N TYR A 97 -6.11 -4.54 5.35
CA TYR A 97 -5.69 -4.74 6.73
C TYR A 97 -6.80 -4.31 7.70
N ASN A 98 -7.46 -3.18 7.45
CA ASN A 98 -8.53 -2.66 8.30
C ASN A 98 -9.82 -3.48 8.14
N GLU A 99 -10.15 -4.04 6.98
CA GLU A 99 -11.25 -5.01 6.80
C GLU A 99 -10.99 -6.32 7.56
N GLN A 100 -9.72 -6.71 7.75
CA GLN A 100 -9.33 -7.81 8.63
C GLN A 100 -9.40 -7.46 10.13
N TYR A 101 -9.57 -6.19 10.51
CA TYR A 101 -9.65 -5.72 11.90
C TYR A 101 -10.89 -4.87 12.23
N ASN A 102 -11.79 -4.60 11.29
CA ASN A 102 -12.99 -3.82 11.53
C ASN A 102 -14.13 -4.72 12.01
N ILE A 103 -14.14 -4.89 13.32
CA ILE A 103 -15.37 -4.80 14.12
C ILE A 103 -16.10 -3.53 13.65
N GLU A 104 -17.38 -3.66 13.31
CA GLU A 104 -18.26 -2.53 12.94
C GLU A 104 -18.08 -1.37 13.92
N TYR A 105 -17.54 -0.27 13.41
CA TYR A 105 -17.55 1.02 14.09
C TYR A 105 -18.90 1.67 13.76
N ASN A 106 -19.83 1.60 14.71
CA ASN A 106 -21.10 2.33 14.63
C ASN A 106 -20.83 3.81 14.96
N ASP A 107 -20.68 4.64 13.93
CA ASP A 107 -20.51 6.09 14.08
C ASP A 107 -21.80 6.83 14.53
N GLU A 108 -22.93 6.13 14.69
CA GLU A 108 -24.19 6.75 15.13
C GLU A 108 -24.25 7.12 16.63
N GLN A 109 -23.20 6.85 17.42
CA GLN A 109 -23.17 7.25 18.85
C GLN A 109 -22.15 8.34 19.22
N LEU A 110 -21.29 8.80 18.30
CA LEU A 110 -20.29 9.82 18.64
C LEU A 110 -20.77 11.27 18.44
N GLU A 111 -21.74 11.51 17.56
CA GLU A 111 -22.20 12.88 17.24
C GLU A 111 -23.11 13.52 18.30
N ASN A 112 -23.55 12.78 19.33
CA ASN A 112 -24.27 13.37 20.47
C ASN A 112 -23.36 13.72 21.67
N SER A 113 -22.04 13.58 21.55
CA SER A 113 -21.11 13.80 22.69
C SER A 113 -20.24 15.06 22.59
N SER A 114 -20.26 15.77 21.46
CA SER A 114 -19.31 16.87 21.18
C SER A 114 -19.91 18.29 21.27
N LEU A 115 -21.07 18.45 21.91
CA LEU A 115 -21.71 19.77 22.12
C LEU A 115 -21.69 20.27 23.57
N LEU A 116 -20.69 19.87 24.37
CA LEU A 116 -20.39 20.51 25.67
C LEU A 116 -18.92 20.91 25.75
N SER A 117 -18.58 21.97 25.01
CA SER A 117 -17.50 22.85 25.44
C SER A 117 -18.00 23.69 26.62
N SER A 118 -17.84 23.18 27.83
CA SER A 118 -17.68 23.99 29.04
C SER A 118 -16.87 23.20 30.05
N GLY A 119 -15.77 23.80 30.52
CA GLY A 119 -14.58 23.10 31.00
C GLY A 119 -14.69 22.15 32.19
N ASN A 120 -13.67 21.28 32.26
CA ASN A 120 -13.06 20.74 33.47
C ASN A 120 -13.99 20.16 34.56
N ILE A 121 -14.75 19.11 34.25
CA ILE A 121 -15.37 18.25 35.28
C ILE A 121 -14.82 16.80 35.24
N ASN A 122 -14.26 16.37 34.11
CA ASN A 122 -13.84 14.96 33.93
C ASN A 122 -12.62 14.53 34.74
N ASN A 123 -11.84 15.44 35.32
CA ASN A 123 -10.67 15.07 36.14
C ASN A 123 -11.00 14.71 37.60
N TYR A 124 -12.25 14.85 38.06
CA TYR A 124 -12.64 14.55 39.45
C TYR A 124 -13.20 13.14 39.67
N PHE A 125 -13.55 12.41 38.61
CA PHE A 125 -14.23 11.10 38.73
C PHE A 125 -13.34 9.89 38.39
N GLU A 126 -12.15 10.09 37.84
CA GLU A 126 -11.25 8.98 37.47
C GLU A 126 -10.51 8.34 38.66
N ASN A 127 -10.41 9.05 39.78
CA ASN A 127 -9.92 8.49 41.04
C ASN A 127 -11.14 8.21 41.91
N GLY A 128 -11.48 6.93 42.11
CA GLY A 128 -12.64 6.43 42.89
C GLY A 128 -12.67 6.85 44.36
N SER A 129 -12.64 8.15 44.60
CA SER A 129 -12.92 8.80 45.86
C SER A 129 -14.43 9.04 45.88
N PHE A 130 -15.11 8.20 46.65
CA PHE A 130 -16.46 8.49 47.10
C PHE A 130 -16.49 9.93 47.63
N LEU A 131 -17.44 10.74 47.17
CA LEU A 131 -17.70 12.04 47.78
C LEU A 131 -18.06 11.77 49.24
N ASN A 132 -17.12 12.06 50.15
CA ASN A 132 -17.33 11.92 51.57
C ASN A 132 -18.23 13.08 52.05
N LEU A 133 -19.55 12.89 51.94
CA LEU A 133 -20.53 13.91 52.32
C LEU A 133 -20.60 14.12 53.84
N SER A 134 -19.90 13.30 54.62
CA SER A 134 -19.76 13.37 56.08
C SER A 134 -19.13 14.67 56.58
N GLU A 135 -18.41 15.39 55.72
CA GLU A 135 -17.71 16.63 56.06
C GLU A 135 -18.55 17.90 55.79
N LEU A 136 -19.72 17.76 55.16
CA LEU A 136 -20.58 18.88 54.81
C LEU A 136 -21.47 19.28 55.98
N ASN A 137 -21.64 20.60 56.15
CA ASN A 137 -22.48 21.15 57.20
C ASN A 137 -23.98 21.07 56.82
N GLU A 138 -24.89 21.13 57.79
CA GLU A 138 -26.34 20.93 57.56
C GLU A 138 -26.91 21.89 56.49
N ILE A 139 -26.39 23.11 56.41
CA ILE A 139 -26.81 24.11 55.41
C ILE A 139 -26.35 23.70 54.01
N GLU A 140 -25.14 23.12 53.89
CA GLU A 140 -24.57 22.71 52.60
C GLU A 140 -25.27 21.48 52.06
N LEU A 141 -25.59 20.52 52.94
CA LEU A 141 -26.44 19.38 52.61
C LEU A 141 -27.83 19.83 52.13
N LYS A 142 -28.43 20.79 52.82
CA LYS A 142 -29.73 21.36 52.46
C LYS A 142 -29.71 22.12 51.13
N ILE A 143 -28.60 22.77 50.79
CA ILE A 143 -28.41 23.41 49.48
C ILE A 143 -28.37 22.34 48.37
N ILE A 144 -27.68 21.22 48.60
CA ILE A 144 -27.62 20.12 47.62
C ILE A 144 -28.99 19.46 47.45
N GLU A 145 -29.70 19.20 48.56
CA GLU A 145 -31.07 18.71 48.58
C GLU A 145 -32.01 19.63 47.78
N LEU A 146 -32.00 20.94 48.06
CA LEU A 146 -32.88 21.90 47.38
C LEU A 146 -32.54 22.10 45.91
N LYS A 147 -31.26 22.03 45.53
CA LYS A 147 -30.80 22.33 44.18
C LYS A 147 -30.87 21.13 43.24
N TYR A 148 -30.79 19.92 43.79
CA TYR A 148 -30.72 18.69 43.00
C TYR A 148 -31.77 17.62 43.40
N GLY A 149 -32.57 17.87 44.45
CA GLY A 149 -33.74 17.07 44.82
C GLY A 149 -33.42 15.75 45.54
N PHE A 150 -32.34 15.68 46.33
CA PHE A 150 -31.88 14.44 46.96
C PHE A 150 -32.24 14.36 48.45
N ASP A 151 -32.99 13.33 48.86
CA ASP A 151 -33.07 12.88 50.27
C ASP A 151 -31.84 12.02 50.58
N ALA A 152 -30.93 12.55 51.39
CA ALA A 152 -29.70 11.90 51.80
C ALA A 152 -30.01 10.85 52.88
N ASP A 153 -30.06 9.56 52.51
CA ASP A 153 -29.26 8.53 53.21
C ASP A 153 -29.49 7.08 52.73
N THR A 154 -30.61 6.72 52.10
CA THR A 154 -30.92 5.29 51.89
C THR A 154 -31.06 4.82 50.44
N PHE A 155 -31.32 5.71 49.48
CA PHE A 155 -31.59 5.29 48.09
C PHE A 155 -30.36 5.35 47.16
N TYR A 156 -29.34 6.15 47.51
CA TYR A 156 -28.23 6.47 46.62
C TYR A 156 -27.12 5.40 46.62
N THR A 157 -26.77 4.87 47.79
CA THR A 157 -25.68 3.88 47.93
C THR A 157 -26.04 2.55 47.28
N GLU A 158 -27.21 1.98 47.59
CA GLU A 158 -27.61 0.67 47.06
C GLU A 158 -27.82 0.69 45.53
N HIS A 159 -28.41 1.77 44.99
CA HIS A 159 -28.66 1.87 43.55
C HIS A 159 -27.38 2.11 42.74
N VAL A 160 -26.45 2.91 43.28
CA VAL A 160 -25.14 3.14 42.67
C VAL A 160 -24.27 1.89 42.76
N GLU A 161 -24.23 1.21 43.91
CA GLU A 161 -23.48 -0.03 44.09
C GLU A 161 -23.96 -1.14 43.14
N LYS A 162 -25.28 -1.30 42.98
CA LYS A 162 -25.84 -2.28 42.03
C LYS A 162 -25.45 -1.99 40.59
N LYS A 163 -25.43 -0.70 40.19
CA LYS A 163 -24.98 -0.29 38.85
C LYS A 163 -23.47 -0.50 38.65
N VAL A 164 -22.66 -0.24 39.67
CA VAL A 164 -21.21 -0.49 39.64
C VAL A 164 -20.91 -1.98 39.52
N GLN A 165 -21.62 -2.83 40.27
CA GLN A 165 -21.49 -4.28 40.17
C GLN A 165 -21.92 -4.79 38.78
N GLN A 166 -23.02 -4.27 38.23
CA GLN A 166 -23.45 -4.60 36.87
C GLN A 166 -22.40 -4.19 35.83
N LYS A 167 -21.82 -3.00 35.96
CA LYS A 167 -20.74 -2.52 35.08
C LYS A 167 -19.52 -3.45 35.15
N SER A 168 -19.07 -3.81 36.34
CA SER A 168 -17.93 -4.72 36.52
C SER A 168 -18.18 -6.12 35.93
N GLN A 169 -19.40 -6.65 36.06
CA GLN A 169 -19.78 -7.92 35.44
C GLN A 169 -19.78 -7.85 33.92
N LEU A 170 -20.27 -6.75 33.34
CA LEU A 170 -20.24 -6.52 31.90
C LEU A 170 -18.79 -6.41 31.39
N GLU A 171 -17.93 -5.67 32.09
CA GLU A 171 -16.51 -5.56 31.75
C GLU A 171 -15.80 -6.93 31.79
N SER A 172 -16.10 -7.76 32.79
CA SER A 172 -15.57 -9.13 32.86
C SER A 172 -16.01 -10.01 31.68
N ARG A 173 -17.30 -9.93 31.30
CA ARG A 173 -17.83 -10.65 30.14
C ARG A 173 -17.21 -10.17 28.84
N LEU A 174 -17.05 -8.85 28.70
CA LEU A 174 -16.43 -8.23 27.53
C LEU A 174 -14.96 -8.67 27.39
N SER A 175 -14.21 -8.65 28.50
CA SER A 175 -12.82 -9.10 28.55
C SER A 175 -12.67 -10.58 28.15
N LYS A 176 -13.56 -11.46 28.64
CA LYS A 176 -13.58 -12.87 28.24
C LYS A 176 -13.87 -13.06 26.74
N SER A 177 -14.81 -12.27 26.19
CA SER A 177 -15.13 -12.32 24.77
C SER A 177 -13.95 -11.85 23.91
N TYR A 178 -13.32 -10.75 24.32
CA TYR A 178 -12.14 -10.19 23.65
C TYR A 178 -10.96 -11.18 23.63
N ASN A 179 -10.68 -11.85 24.74
CA ASN A 179 -9.63 -12.87 24.80
C ASN A 179 -9.89 -14.05 23.85
N LYS A 180 -11.16 -14.50 23.74
CA LYS A 180 -11.53 -15.54 22.76
C LYS A 180 -11.31 -15.08 21.32
N LEU A 181 -11.66 -13.84 21.00
CA LEU A 181 -11.42 -13.25 19.68
C LEU A 181 -9.93 -13.21 19.35
N LEU A 182 -9.09 -12.82 20.31
CA LEU A 182 -7.63 -12.83 20.13
C LEU A 182 -7.08 -14.23 19.83
N ASP A 183 -7.59 -15.26 20.49
CA ASP A 183 -7.14 -16.63 20.26
C ASP A 183 -7.57 -17.14 18.87
N VAL A 184 -8.80 -16.86 18.45
CA VAL A 184 -9.27 -17.15 17.07
C VAL A 184 -8.42 -16.40 16.04
N GLN A 185 -8.08 -15.13 16.27
CA GLN A 185 -7.20 -14.37 15.38
C GLN A 185 -5.80 -15.00 15.27
N LYS A 186 -5.23 -15.51 16.37
CA LYS A 186 -3.94 -16.22 16.34
C LYS A 186 -4.02 -17.50 15.51
N GLU A 187 -5.12 -18.25 15.60
CA GLU A 187 -5.32 -19.47 14.80
C GLU A 187 -5.44 -19.16 13.31
N ILE A 188 -6.21 -18.14 12.93
CA ILE A 188 -6.34 -17.69 11.53
C ILE A 188 -4.98 -17.24 10.97
N ARG A 189 -4.18 -16.49 11.75
CA ARG A 189 -2.82 -16.09 11.31
C ARG A 189 -1.91 -17.30 11.09
N LYS A 190 -2.02 -18.34 11.92
CA LYS A 190 -1.23 -19.57 11.75
C LYS A 190 -1.64 -20.32 10.48
N SER A 191 -2.94 -20.45 10.19
CA SER A 191 -3.40 -21.14 8.98
C SER A 191 -3.01 -20.41 7.70
N LEU A 192 -3.15 -19.08 7.65
CA LEU A 192 -2.73 -18.26 6.50
C LEU A 192 -1.23 -18.38 6.21
N ASN A 193 -0.40 -18.40 7.25
CA ASN A 193 1.05 -18.54 7.10
C ASN A 193 1.44 -19.92 6.53
N ILE A 194 0.73 -20.99 6.92
CA ILE A 194 0.92 -22.33 6.36
C ILE A 194 0.58 -22.34 4.85
N GLU A 195 -0.55 -21.74 4.47
CA GLU A 195 -0.99 -21.67 3.07
C GLU A 195 -0.01 -20.86 2.19
N GLU A 196 0.53 -19.76 2.72
CA GLU A 196 1.53 -18.94 2.02
C GLU A 196 2.84 -19.72 1.80
N ILE A 197 3.31 -20.46 2.81
CA ILE A 197 4.48 -21.34 2.70
C ILE A 197 4.26 -22.42 1.64
N GLU A 198 3.09 -23.05 1.59
CA GLU A 198 2.77 -24.06 0.57
C GLU A 198 2.75 -23.46 -0.85
N ASN A 199 2.19 -22.28 -1.02
CA ASN A 199 2.17 -21.59 -2.31
C ASN A 199 3.59 -21.23 -2.79
N LEU A 200 4.45 -20.75 -1.90
CA LEU A 200 5.86 -20.49 -2.22
C LEU A 200 6.59 -21.76 -2.64
N LYS A 201 6.38 -22.88 -1.94
CA LYS A 201 6.94 -24.19 -2.33
C LYS A 201 6.48 -24.63 -3.73
N ARG A 202 5.20 -24.41 -4.08
CA ARG A 202 4.68 -24.72 -5.43
C ARG A 202 5.35 -23.84 -6.49
N GLN A 203 5.53 -22.55 -6.23
CA GLN A 203 6.21 -21.64 -7.15
C GLN A 203 7.68 -22.02 -7.35
N GLU A 204 8.39 -22.38 -6.28
CA GLU A 204 9.78 -22.84 -6.33
C GLU A 204 9.92 -24.09 -7.20
N ALA A 205 9.02 -25.08 -7.03
CA ALA A 205 8.99 -26.29 -7.84
C ALA A 205 8.80 -25.99 -9.35
N LEU A 206 7.95 -25.02 -9.69
CA LEU A 206 7.75 -24.58 -11.08
C LEU A 206 9.02 -23.94 -11.65
N ILE A 207 9.72 -23.11 -10.87
CA ILE A 207 10.97 -22.46 -11.26
C ILE A 207 12.06 -23.52 -11.51
N ILE A 208 12.22 -24.48 -10.60
CA ILE A 208 13.20 -25.58 -10.75
C ILE A 208 12.92 -26.37 -12.03
N THR A 209 11.66 -26.68 -12.30
CA THR A 209 11.26 -27.43 -13.50
C THR A 209 11.57 -26.65 -14.78
N ARG A 210 11.23 -25.36 -14.81
CA ARG A 210 11.58 -24.47 -15.93
C ARG A 210 13.10 -24.38 -16.14
N LYS A 211 13.87 -24.25 -15.06
CA LYS A 211 15.34 -24.20 -15.11
C LYS A 211 15.91 -25.49 -15.73
N ARG A 212 15.48 -26.66 -15.27
CA ARG A 212 15.89 -27.96 -15.86
C ARG A 212 15.54 -28.07 -17.34
N ASN A 213 14.35 -27.59 -17.73
CA ASN A 213 13.93 -27.60 -19.13
C ASN A 213 14.78 -26.68 -20.00
N ASN A 214 15.11 -25.49 -19.49
CA ASN A 214 16.01 -24.56 -20.17
C ASN A 214 17.42 -25.15 -20.27
N GLU A 215 17.98 -25.69 -19.19
CA GLU A 215 19.27 -26.37 -19.21
C GLU A 215 19.30 -27.49 -20.26
N ARG A 216 18.26 -28.33 -20.36
CA ARG A 216 18.16 -29.35 -21.43
C ARG A 216 18.15 -28.75 -22.84
N ARG A 217 17.48 -27.61 -23.04
CA ARG A 217 17.45 -26.90 -24.33
C ARG A 217 18.82 -26.33 -24.69
N TYR A 218 19.48 -25.66 -23.74
CA TYR A 218 20.76 -25.00 -23.99
C TYR A 218 21.96 -25.96 -23.99
N LYS A 219 21.88 -27.11 -23.32
CA LYS A 219 22.93 -28.15 -23.35
C LYS A 219 23.07 -28.81 -24.73
N LYS A 220 22.05 -28.69 -25.60
CA LYS A 220 22.11 -29.12 -27.01
C LYS A 220 22.68 -28.08 -27.96
N ILE A 221 22.83 -26.83 -27.52
CA ILE A 221 23.41 -25.77 -28.34
C ILE A 221 24.91 -25.81 -28.07
N THR A 222 25.64 -26.57 -28.87
CA THR A 222 27.09 -26.40 -28.96
C THR A 222 27.36 -25.06 -29.63
N PRO A 223 28.01 -24.09 -28.95
CA PRO A 223 28.39 -22.85 -29.60
C PRO A 223 29.49 -23.18 -30.61
N THR A 224 29.10 -23.38 -31.87
CA THR A 224 30.06 -23.47 -32.96
C THR A 224 30.63 -22.07 -33.21
N PRO A 225 31.97 -21.91 -33.29
CA PRO A 225 32.57 -20.63 -33.60
C PRO A 225 32.08 -20.13 -34.96
N SER A 226 31.90 -18.81 -35.08
CA SER A 226 31.46 -18.22 -36.34
C SER A 226 32.54 -18.34 -37.41
N ASN A 227 32.16 -18.33 -38.68
CA ASN A 227 33.12 -18.35 -39.80
C ASN A 227 34.12 -17.20 -39.72
N LYS A 228 33.70 -16.05 -39.17
CA LYS A 228 34.54 -14.88 -38.89
C LYS A 228 35.61 -15.16 -37.84
N TRP A 229 35.22 -15.76 -36.72
CA TRP A 229 36.20 -16.11 -35.70
C TRP A 229 37.21 -17.13 -36.23
N VAL A 230 36.74 -18.13 -36.99
CA VAL A 230 37.63 -19.12 -37.62
C VAL A 230 38.55 -18.45 -38.64
N SER A 231 38.04 -17.53 -39.47
CA SER A 231 38.83 -16.85 -40.50
C SER A 231 39.99 -16.04 -39.93
N GLU A 232 39.77 -15.40 -38.77
CA GLU A 232 40.80 -14.68 -38.02
C GLU A 232 41.89 -15.61 -37.48
N GLN A 233 41.55 -16.84 -37.08
CA GLN A 233 42.53 -17.81 -36.54
C GLN A 233 43.38 -18.50 -37.62
N VAL A 234 42.78 -18.84 -38.78
CA VAL A 234 43.50 -19.50 -39.90
C VAL A 234 44.01 -18.54 -40.97
N ASN A 235 43.83 -17.23 -40.76
CA ASN A 235 44.27 -16.17 -41.68
C ASN A 235 43.75 -16.37 -43.11
N LEU A 236 42.46 -16.70 -43.22
CA LEU A 236 41.74 -16.90 -44.47
C LEU A 236 40.58 -15.91 -44.57
N CYS A 237 39.99 -15.75 -45.75
CA CYS A 237 38.76 -15.00 -45.92
C CYS A 237 37.54 -15.80 -45.42
N GLU A 238 36.54 -15.14 -44.82
CA GLU A 238 35.32 -15.76 -44.30
C GLU A 238 34.58 -16.63 -45.32
N THR A 239 34.49 -16.17 -46.58
CA THR A 239 33.85 -16.93 -47.68
C THR A 239 34.64 -18.18 -48.03
N THR A 240 35.97 -18.12 -47.93
CA THR A 240 36.87 -19.25 -48.16
C THR A 240 36.68 -20.30 -47.07
N VAL A 241 36.56 -19.89 -45.80
CA VAL A 241 36.25 -20.79 -44.67
C VAL A 241 34.94 -21.55 -44.90
N GLY A 242 33.88 -20.87 -45.34
CA GLY A 242 32.60 -21.51 -45.69
C GLY A 242 32.73 -22.56 -46.82
N THR A 243 33.56 -22.26 -47.82
CA THR A 243 33.83 -23.17 -48.95
C THR A 243 34.59 -24.42 -48.49
N TYR A 244 35.60 -24.26 -47.63
CA TYR A 244 36.34 -25.36 -47.02
C TYR A 244 35.46 -26.22 -46.12
N LEU A 245 34.60 -25.63 -45.28
CA LEU A 245 33.64 -26.36 -44.47
C LEU A 245 32.70 -27.23 -45.33
N THR A 246 32.27 -26.72 -46.47
CA THR A 246 31.40 -27.47 -47.41
C THR A 246 32.14 -28.66 -48.02
N ARG A 247 33.41 -28.49 -48.39
CA ARG A 247 34.26 -29.59 -48.86
C ARG A 247 34.52 -30.64 -47.77
N ILE A 248 34.79 -30.19 -46.55
CA ILE A 248 35.00 -31.09 -45.39
C ILE A 248 33.72 -31.89 -45.14
N LYS A 249 32.55 -31.28 -45.16
CA LYS A 249 31.25 -31.98 -45.03
C LYS A 249 31.06 -33.05 -46.11
N LYS A 250 31.36 -32.73 -47.38
CA LYS A 250 31.28 -33.71 -48.48
C LYS A 250 32.24 -34.89 -48.26
N LYS A 251 33.49 -34.62 -47.85
CA LYS A 251 34.47 -35.67 -47.54
C LYS A 251 34.05 -36.55 -46.36
N LEU A 252 33.54 -35.96 -45.29
CA LEU A 252 33.04 -36.71 -44.14
C LEU A 252 31.84 -37.58 -44.50
N LYS A 253 30.94 -37.09 -45.37
CA LYS A 253 29.80 -37.87 -45.87
C LYS A 253 30.25 -39.10 -46.65
N SER A 254 31.18 -38.93 -47.59
CA SER A 254 31.76 -40.05 -48.36
C SER A 254 32.52 -41.04 -47.48
N ILE A 255 33.19 -40.58 -46.42
CA ILE A 255 33.87 -41.47 -45.47
C ILE A 255 32.84 -42.29 -44.68
N ASN A 256 31.75 -41.66 -44.22
CA ASN A 256 30.70 -42.36 -43.49
C ASN A 256 29.97 -43.38 -44.38
N GLU A 257 29.71 -43.05 -45.64
CA GLU A 257 29.10 -43.96 -46.63
C GLU A 257 30.00 -45.20 -46.88
N ASN A 258 31.31 -44.99 -47.04
CA ASN A 258 32.28 -46.09 -47.17
C ASN A 258 32.41 -46.95 -45.90
N ILE A 259 32.23 -46.37 -44.71
CA ILE A 259 32.25 -47.13 -43.45
C ILE A 259 30.99 -48.00 -43.32
N THR A 260 29.82 -47.52 -43.75
CA THR A 260 28.59 -48.32 -43.75
C THR A 260 28.62 -49.47 -44.76
N GLU A 261 29.19 -49.27 -45.96
CA GLU A 261 29.33 -50.35 -46.95
C GLU A 261 30.28 -51.46 -46.49
N ASN A 262 31.37 -51.13 -45.79
CA ASN A 262 32.32 -52.13 -45.27
C ASN A 262 31.80 -52.90 -44.02
N VAL A 263 30.72 -52.45 -43.39
CA VAL A 263 30.09 -53.16 -42.25
C VAL A 263 29.01 -54.13 -42.73
N ASP A 264 28.43 -53.92 -43.92
CA ASP A 264 27.46 -54.84 -44.53
C ASP A 264 28.14 -55.99 -45.32
N ASP A 265 29.44 -55.88 -45.61
CA ASP A 265 30.26 -56.90 -46.29
C ASP A 265 31.07 -57.81 -45.32
N MET A 266 30.92 -57.68 -44.00
CA MET A 266 31.46 -58.60 -42.96
C MET A 266 30.36 -59.38 -42.26
#